data_AF-A0A7K3ZNV6-F1
#
_entry.id   AF-A0A7K3ZNV6-F1
#
_cell.length_a   1.000
_cell.length_b   1.000
_cell.length_c   1.000
_cell.angle_alpha   90.00
_cell.angle_beta   90.00
_cell.angle_gamma   90.00
#
_symmetry.space_group_name_H-M   'P 1'
#
loop_
_entity.id
_entity.type
_entity.pdbx_description
1 polymer ?
#
loop_
_entity_poly.entity_id
_entity_poly.type
_entity_poly.pdbx_seq_one_letter_code
_entity_poly.pdbx_strand_id
1 'polypeptide(L)' 'MLSTAIMIPVPDVNSYITCPRCSSQVIARSNFCNFCGASLKPQPIVLKICPNCYSRITEKAHFCPECGEKQK' A
#
# COMPACT_ATOMS: atom_id res chain seq x y z
N MET A 1 20.53 7.87 -42.46
CA MET A 1 20.32 6.72 -41.56
C MET A 1 21.25 6.85 -40.34
N LEU A 2 21.08 7.88 -39.50
CA LEU A 2 21.84 8.00 -38.25
C LEU A 2 20.93 7.53 -37.11
N SER A 3 21.11 6.29 -36.69
CA SER A 3 20.44 5.72 -35.53
C SER A 3 21.04 6.36 -34.27
N THR A 4 20.39 7.40 -33.74
CA THR A 4 20.67 7.90 -32.40
C THR A 4 20.17 6.86 -31.40
N ALA A 5 21.09 6.12 -30.78
CA ALA A 5 20.76 5.27 -29.66
C ALA A 5 20.33 6.16 -28.49
N ILE A 6 19.01 6.27 -28.28
CA ILE A 6 18.43 6.97 -27.14
C ILE A 6 18.72 6.11 -25.91
N MET A 7 19.67 6.52 -25.07
CA MET A 7 19.88 5.94 -23.74
C MET A 7 18.71 6.34 -22.85
N ILE A 8 17.69 5.49 -22.78
CA ILE A 8 16.60 5.64 -21.81
C ILE A 8 17.15 5.18 -20.44
N PRO A 9 17.15 6.02 -19.39
CA PRO A 9 17.50 5.57 -18.05
C PRO A 9 16.49 4.52 -17.60
N VAL A 10 16.96 3.30 -17.34
CA VAL A 10 16.14 2.24 -16.74
C VAL A 10 15.83 2.64 -15.29
N PRO A 11 14.55 2.67 -14.87
CA PRO A 11 14.24 2.92 -13.48
C PRO A 11 14.78 1.77 -12.64
N ASP A 12 15.62 2.08 -11.65
CA ASP A 12 16.18 1.13 -10.69
C ASP A 12 15.05 0.43 -9.90
N VAL A 13 14.56 -0.68 -10.45
CA VAL A 13 13.48 -1.53 -9.91
C VAL A 13 13.90 -2.37 -8.71
N ASN A 14 15.11 -2.16 -8.19
CA ASN A 14 15.68 -2.90 -7.06
C ASN A 14 15.66 -2.06 -5.77
N SER A 15 14.51 -1.48 -5.44
CA SER A 15 14.29 -0.96 -4.09
C SER A 15 14.03 -2.11 -3.12
N TYR A 16 14.68 -2.09 -1.96
CA TYR A 16 14.51 -3.07 -0.90
C TYR A 16 13.77 -2.43 0.28
N ILE A 17 12.89 -3.19 0.91
CA ILE A 17 12.20 -2.84 2.14
C ILE A 17 12.52 -3.86 3.23
N THR A 18 12.39 -3.44 4.49
CA THR A 18 12.51 -4.34 5.63
C THR A 18 11.15 -4.94 5.94
N CYS A 19 11.04 -6.26 6.02
CA CYS A 19 9.80 -6.93 6.38
C CYS A 19 9.42 -6.59 7.84
N PRO A 20 8.20 -6.09 8.12
CA PRO A 20 7.79 -5.71 9.47
C PRO A 20 7.55 -6.92 10.40
N ARG A 21 7.48 -8.14 9.86
CA ARG A 21 7.24 -9.37 10.63
C ARG A 21 8.50 -10.11 11.05
N CYS A 22 9.52 -10.13 10.20
CA CYS A 22 10.75 -10.91 10.45
C CYS A 22 12.03 -10.11 10.26
N SER A 23 11.94 -8.82 9.94
CA SER A 23 13.08 -7.91 9.74
C SER A 23 14.03 -8.28 8.60
N SER A 24 13.68 -9.23 7.74
CA SER A 24 14.47 -9.58 6.55
C SER A 24 14.34 -8.52 5.45
N GLN A 25 15.42 -8.29 4.70
CA GLN A 25 15.40 -7.45 3.51
C GLN A 25 14.71 -8.16 2.35
N VAL A 26 13.70 -7.51 1.78
CA VAL A 26 12.86 -8.04 0.70
C VAL A 26 12.69 -6.99 -0.38
N ILE A 27 12.48 -7.41 -1.62
CA ILE A 27 12.33 -6.47 -2.74
C ILE A 27 10.98 -5.76 -2.59
N ALA A 28 10.94 -4.44 -2.73
CA ALA A 28 9.75 -3.62 -2.52
C ALA A 28 8.57 -4.00 -3.44
N ARG A 29 8.88 -4.54 -4.64
CA ARG A 29 7.87 -5.04 -5.59
C ARG A 29 7.26 -6.39 -5.21
N SER A 30 7.81 -7.08 -4.22
CA SER A 30 7.34 -8.41 -3.81
C SER A 30 6.05 -8.30 -3.00
N ASN A 31 5.06 -9.12 -3.37
CA ASN A 31 3.77 -9.14 -2.68
C ASN A 31 3.84 -9.75 -1.28
N PHE A 32 4.77 -10.68 -1.09
CA PHE A 32 4.97 -11.44 0.13
C PHE A 32 6.46 -11.51 0.47
N CYS A 33 6.77 -11.66 1.74
CA CYS A 33 8.12 -11.92 2.21
C CYS A 33 8.51 -13.37 1.91
N ASN A 34 9.59 -13.57 1.14
CA ASN A 34 10.10 -14.91 0.81
C ASN A 34 10.68 -15.67 2.02
N PHE A 35 10.95 -14.98 3.13
CA PHE A 35 11.53 -15.57 4.34
C PHE A 35 10.46 -16.05 5.34
N CYS A 36 9.39 -15.26 5.55
CA CYS A 36 8.36 -15.57 6.56
C CYS A 36 6.94 -15.70 6.01
N GLY A 37 6.71 -15.43 4.73
CA GLY A 37 5.38 -15.48 4.09
C GLY A 37 4.45 -14.30 4.43
N ALA A 38 4.91 -13.28 5.17
CA ALA A 38 4.08 -12.11 5.48
C ALA A 38 3.72 -11.32 4.22
N SER A 39 2.46 -10.86 4.11
CA SER A 39 2.03 -9.98 3.03
C SER A 39 2.66 -8.59 3.19
N LEU A 40 3.34 -8.13 2.15
CA LEU A 40 3.99 -6.81 2.07
C LEU A 40 3.17 -5.81 1.25
N LYS A 41 2.11 -6.28 0.59
CA LYS A 41 1.21 -5.42 -0.17
C LYS A 41 0.51 -4.42 0.77
N PRO A 42 0.55 -3.11 0.44
CA PRO A 42 -0.42 -2.18 0.99
C PRO A 42 -1.81 -2.71 0.66
N GLN A 43 -2.60 -3.00 1.68
CA GLN A 43 -4.00 -3.34 1.46
C GLN A 43 -4.71 -2.07 0.98
N PRO A 44 -5.47 -2.11 -0.13
CA PRO A 44 -6.23 -0.94 -0.56
C PRO A 44 -7.16 -0.54 0.60
N ILE A 45 -6.95 0.67 1.11
CA ILE A 45 -7.81 1.22 2.16
C ILE A 45 -9.08 1.68 1.45
N VAL A 46 -10.12 0.85 1.53
CA VAL A 46 -11.45 1.23 1.05
C VAL A 46 -12.05 2.19 2.09
N LEU A 47 -12.37 3.40 1.63
CA LEU A 47 -12.98 4.44 2.44
C LEU A 47 -14.45 4.60 2.04
N LYS A 48 -15.33 4.71 3.03
CA LYS A 48 -16.74 5.12 2.87
C LYS A 48 -16.95 6.51 3.46
N ILE A 49 -18.02 7.18 3.04
CA ILE A 49 -18.42 8.47 3.59
C ILE A 49 -19.41 8.23 4.73
N CYS A 50 -19.16 8.83 5.89
CA CYS A 50 -20.11 8.81 7.00
C CYS A 50 -21.40 9.56 6.60
N PRO A 51 -22.60 8.96 6.73
CA PRO A 51 -23.84 9.62 6.33
C PRO A 51 -24.26 10.77 7.26
N ASN A 52 -23.70 10.86 8.47
CA ASN A 52 -24.06 11.87 9.46
C ASN A 52 -23.17 13.13 9.36
N CYS A 53 -21.85 12.97 9.31
CA CYS A 53 -20.90 14.08 9.30
C CYS A 53 -20.08 14.22 8.01
N TYR A 54 -20.30 13.34 7.02
CA TYR A 54 -19.62 13.34 5.72
C TYR A 54 -18.08 13.15 5.77
N SER A 55 -17.55 12.71 6.91
CA SER A 55 -16.13 12.34 7.03
C SER A 55 -15.80 11.07 6.24
N ARG A 56 -14.54 10.96 5.80
CA ARG A 56 -14.01 9.72 5.21
C ARG A 56 -13.59 8.76 6.31
N ILE A 57 -14.20 7.59 6.32
CA ILE A 57 -13.94 6.54 7.31
C ILE A 57 -13.58 5.23 6.62
N THR A 58 -12.85 4.35 7.29
CA THR A 58 -12.55 3.02 6.75
C THR A 58 -13.84 2.20 6.59
N GLU A 59 -13.96 1.42 5.53
CA GLU A 59 -15.13 0.56 5.29
C GLU A 59 -15.42 -0.37 6.48
N LYS A 60 -14.37 -0.87 7.13
CA LYS A 60 -14.41 -1.74 8.32
C LYS A 60 -14.68 -1.00 9.65
N ALA A 61 -14.84 0.32 9.64
CA ALA A 61 -15.13 1.06 10.86
C ALA A 61 -16.55 0.73 11.35
N HIS A 62 -16.67 0.33 12.62
CA HIS A 62 -17.96 0.14 13.31
C HIS A 62 -18.54 1.46 13.88
N PHE A 63 -17.68 2.47 14.06
CA PHE A 63 -18.06 3.79 14.56
C PHE A 63 -17.29 4.87 13.81
N CYS A 64 -17.92 6.01 13.59
CA CYS A 64 -17.24 7.17 13.02
C CYS A 64 -16.32 7.80 14.07
N PRO A 65 -15.00 7.95 13.81
CA PRO A 65 -14.07 8.56 14.74
C PRO A 65 -14.29 10.08 14.90
N GLU A 66 -14.97 10.71 13.94
CA GLU A 66 -15.20 12.16 13.94
C GLU A 66 -16.48 12.56 14.70
N CYS A 67 -17.57 11.81 14.54
CA CYS A 67 -18.87 12.16 15.14
C CYS A 67 -19.45 11.11 16.10
N GLY A 68 -18.83 9.93 16.22
CA GLY A 68 -19.31 8.85 17.09
C GLY A 68 -20.50 8.04 16.53
N GLU A 69 -21.02 8.38 15.35
CA GLU A 69 -22.15 7.67 14.74
C GLU A 69 -21.80 6.21 14.45
N LYS A 70 -22.71 5.29 14.80
CA LYS A 70 -22.52 3.85 14.59
C LYS A 70 -22.63 3.54 13.09
N GLN A 71 -21.61 2.89 12.56
CA GLN A 71 -21.52 2.47 11.18
C GLN A 71 -21.93 1.01 11.06
N LYS A 72 -22.75 0.71 10.05
CA LYS A 72 -23.10 -0.66 9.67
C LYS A 72 -22.02 -1.27 8.78
#